data_AF-A0A847I7E8-F1
#
_entry.id   AF-A0A847I7E8-F1
#
_cell.length_a   1.000
_cell.length_b   1.000
_cell.length_c   1.000
_cell.angle_alpha   90.00
_cell.angle_beta   90.00
_cell.angle_gamma   90.00
#
_symmetry.space_group_name_H-M   'P 1'
#
loop_
_entity.id
_entity.type
_entity.pdbx_description
1 polymer ?
#
loop_
_entity_poly.entity_id
_entity_poly.type
_entity_poly.pdbx_seq_one_letter_code
_entity_poly.pdbx_strand_id
1 'polypeptide(L)'
;EILAAGAAGEGKQGLILVSSFVLAAVYNFLCTGLKLFTGTFTTGMLNVGGEKMLAFPTTFFHTLVEKVKAVFFMGTGAYYLGLGFIIGVRYAAIICAGSFLSWFVIVPLLGGFSIDTLHGLNDHPEFTDTTAEQIFKFVPRNIGIGGIFAAGIISVLRMGKVIATALTQALGGLLKSKGSAGTPDRTDQDMSYSTILLLGLLTSVALWFYFRFFVLADMPSPNRLTTISVLIALGVTFLFTTVSAWAIAMISTTPISGMTVTTIIITAAALLAAGLQKGDGGMLATLLVGGVVCTALSMSGTLVTEFKLGYWLGASPRRIQWSAIIASILASACVTATIMIFARSPGYVPSPEHPNALPAPQANMIATALNSFLGTSGNVPWTLYGVGGVISIILWMLGISPLAFALGMYLPMEINTSILLGAIVAKLVERGARDERVLKARTDKGILVASGLIAGAAILEVVISLIGNFSWGEKLLADIDINNRFIEAGADPAQVMRMHNWIGLAAFLALCLFVYWNCRRAKPETVG
;
A
#
# COMPACT_ATOMS: atom_id res chain seq x y z
N GLU A 1 -18.53 -2.25 -12.52
CA GLU A 1 -18.50 -0.82 -12.91
C GLU A 1 -17.46 -0.53 -13.98
N ILE A 2 -16.20 -0.93 -13.84
CA ILE A 2 -15.14 -0.68 -14.86
C ILE A 2 -15.49 -1.25 -16.26
N LEU A 3 -16.11 -2.44 -16.36
CA LEU A 3 -16.58 -2.98 -17.64
C LEU A 3 -17.79 -2.23 -18.22
N ALA A 4 -18.69 -1.76 -17.37
CA ALA A 4 -19.85 -0.98 -17.81
C ALA A 4 -19.45 0.42 -18.26
N ALA A 5 -18.38 0.98 -17.68
CA ALA A 5 -17.69 2.14 -18.22
C ALA A 5 -17.11 1.77 -19.59
N GLY A 6 -16.17 0.81 -19.67
CA GLY A 6 -15.43 0.50 -20.90
C GLY A 6 -16.29 0.12 -22.12
N ALA A 7 -17.43 -0.56 -21.92
CA ALA A 7 -18.33 -0.94 -23.01
C ALA A 7 -19.19 0.20 -23.57
N ALA A 8 -19.31 1.33 -22.86
CA ALA A 8 -20.25 2.40 -23.19
C ALA A 8 -19.67 3.52 -24.08
N GLY A 9 -18.47 3.36 -24.68
CA GLY A 9 -17.90 4.39 -25.55
C GLY A 9 -16.43 4.18 -25.87
N GLU A 10 -16.14 3.13 -26.66
CA GLU A 10 -14.81 2.55 -26.92
C GLU A 10 -13.70 3.57 -27.30
N GLY A 11 -14.02 4.70 -27.92
CA GLY A 11 -13.03 5.72 -28.29
C GLY A 11 -12.78 6.82 -27.26
N LYS A 12 -13.84 7.33 -26.61
CA LYS A 12 -13.73 8.52 -25.74
C LYS A 12 -13.17 8.20 -24.37
N GLN A 13 -13.50 7.04 -23.82
CA GLN A 13 -13.03 6.64 -22.49
C GLN A 13 -11.56 6.25 -22.48
N GLY A 14 -11.10 5.53 -23.51
CA GLY A 14 -9.68 5.25 -23.72
C GLY A 14 -8.85 6.53 -23.82
N LEU A 15 -9.36 7.54 -24.56
CA LEU A 15 -8.70 8.85 -24.66
C LEU A 15 -8.61 9.57 -23.30
N ILE A 16 -9.64 9.49 -22.45
CA ILE A 16 -9.61 10.07 -21.10
C ILE A 16 -8.52 9.41 -20.25
N LEU A 17 -8.42 8.09 -20.30
CA LEU A 17 -7.39 7.35 -19.57
C LEU A 17 -5.99 7.74 -20.05
N VAL A 18 -5.74 7.73 -21.36
CA VAL A 18 -4.43 8.07 -21.96
C VAL A 18 -4.06 9.53 -21.71
N SER A 19 -4.99 10.47 -21.87
CA SER A 19 -4.70 11.89 -21.59
C SER A 19 -4.41 12.14 -20.11
N SER A 20 -5.11 11.48 -19.20
CA SER A 20 -4.85 11.58 -17.75
C SER A 20 -3.53 10.92 -17.37
N PHE A 21 -3.18 9.81 -18.03
CA PHE A 21 -1.86 9.17 -17.92
C PHE A 21 -0.74 10.11 -18.34
N VAL A 22 -0.83 10.73 -19.52
CA VAL A 22 0.18 11.68 -20.01
C VAL A 22 0.27 12.90 -19.10
N LEU A 23 -0.87 13.43 -18.63
CA LEU A 23 -0.89 14.54 -17.68
C LEU A 23 -0.14 14.20 -16.40
N ALA A 24 -0.41 13.04 -15.80
CA ALA A 24 0.28 12.59 -14.59
C ALA A 24 1.76 12.29 -14.82
N ALA A 25 2.12 11.71 -15.97
CA ALA A 25 3.51 11.53 -16.34
C ALA A 25 4.20 12.90 -16.40
N VAL A 26 3.72 13.84 -17.23
CA VAL A 26 4.31 15.19 -17.31
C VAL A 26 4.39 15.85 -15.94
N TYR A 27 3.33 15.80 -15.14
CA TYR A 27 3.32 16.35 -13.78
C TYR A 27 4.43 15.77 -12.90
N ASN A 28 4.62 14.44 -12.89
CA ASN A 28 5.69 13.81 -12.11
C ASN A 28 7.07 14.02 -12.73
N PHE A 29 7.17 14.21 -14.04
CA PHE A 29 8.43 14.60 -14.67
C PHE A 29 8.87 15.98 -14.16
N LEU A 30 7.93 16.93 -14.06
CA LEU A 30 8.21 18.25 -13.51
C LEU A 30 8.62 18.18 -12.03
N CYS A 31 7.97 17.31 -11.24
CA CYS A 31 8.25 17.14 -9.82
C CYS A 31 9.57 16.40 -9.54
N THR A 32 9.77 15.23 -10.14
CA THR A 32 10.85 14.29 -9.80
C THR A 32 12.02 14.36 -10.78
N GLY A 33 11.74 14.58 -12.06
CA GLY A 33 12.77 14.68 -13.10
C GLY A 33 13.46 16.05 -13.09
N LEU A 34 12.67 17.13 -13.29
CA LEU A 34 13.19 18.50 -13.33
C LEU A 34 13.37 19.13 -11.94
N LYS A 35 12.82 18.51 -10.89
CA LYS A 35 12.77 19.04 -9.52
C LYS A 35 12.23 20.47 -9.42
N LEU A 36 11.24 20.81 -10.26
CA LEU A 36 10.62 22.13 -10.33
C LEU A 36 9.84 22.50 -9.06
N PHE A 37 9.41 21.50 -8.29
CA PHE A 37 8.77 21.68 -6.99
C PHE A 37 8.98 20.45 -6.10
N THR A 38 8.76 20.59 -4.79
CA THR A 38 8.93 19.48 -3.85
C THR A 38 7.78 18.48 -3.92
N GLY A 39 8.10 17.18 -3.78
CA GLY A 39 7.13 16.08 -3.69
C GLY A 39 6.30 16.09 -2.41
N THR A 40 6.72 16.87 -1.41
CA THR A 40 6.03 17.06 -0.12
C THR A 40 6.00 18.54 0.22
N PHE A 41 4.80 19.04 0.52
CA PHE A 41 4.59 20.32 1.19
C PHE A 41 4.70 20.14 2.71
N THR A 42 5.48 20.99 3.37
CA THR A 42 5.61 20.97 4.84
C THR A 42 5.53 22.37 5.46
N THR A 43 4.96 22.45 6.66
CA THR A 43 5.06 23.63 7.54
C THR A 43 6.18 23.52 8.57
N GLY A 44 6.93 22.42 8.55
CA GLY A 44 7.97 22.08 9.51
C GLY A 44 9.35 22.51 9.03
N MET A 45 10.29 21.58 9.13
CA MET A 45 11.66 21.77 8.69
C MET A 45 11.84 21.30 7.24
N LEU A 46 12.52 22.10 6.43
CA LEU A 46 13.03 21.76 5.10
C LEU A 46 14.49 21.33 5.24
N ASN A 47 14.91 20.33 4.46
CA ASN A 47 16.30 19.93 4.36
C ASN A 47 16.94 20.64 3.15
N VAL A 48 18.00 21.41 3.40
CA VAL A 48 18.75 22.14 2.37
C VAL A 48 20.23 21.81 2.57
N GLY A 49 20.80 21.00 1.67
CA GLY A 49 22.21 20.62 1.73
C GLY A 49 22.63 19.88 3.00
N GLY A 50 21.70 19.21 3.70
CA GLY A 50 21.94 18.53 4.97
C GLY A 50 21.58 19.35 6.22
N GLU A 51 21.31 20.66 6.06
CA GLU A 51 20.86 21.51 7.16
C GLU A 51 19.32 21.60 7.20
N LYS A 52 18.76 21.49 8.41
CA LYS A 52 17.31 21.65 8.62
C LYS A 52 16.99 23.12 8.90
N MET A 53 16.11 23.70 8.09
CA MET A 53 15.64 25.08 8.25
C MET A 53 14.12 25.15 8.29
N LEU A 54 13.56 26.18 8.93
CA LEU A 54 12.11 26.37 8.95
C LEU A 54 11.56 26.67 7.55
N ALA A 55 10.51 25.94 7.15
CA ALA A 55 9.75 26.21 5.92
C ALA A 55 9.19 27.65 5.91
N PHE A 56 8.83 28.15 7.09
CA PHE A 56 8.28 29.48 7.30
C PHE A 56 9.11 30.24 8.33
N PRO A 57 9.91 31.24 7.93
CA PRO A 57 10.77 32.01 8.83
C PRO A 57 9.96 33.06 9.60
N THR A 58 9.01 32.63 10.41
CA THR A 58 8.20 33.50 11.28
C THR A 58 8.18 32.95 12.71
N THR A 59 8.03 33.84 13.69
CA THR A 59 7.99 33.48 15.11
C THR A 59 6.85 32.50 15.45
N PHE A 60 5.73 32.62 14.74
CA PHE A 60 4.58 31.71 14.86
C PHE A 60 4.94 30.27 14.49
N PHE A 61 5.51 30.07 13.30
CA PHE A 61 5.91 28.74 12.84
C PHE A 61 7.09 28.18 13.63
N HIS A 62 8.04 29.02 14.05
CA HIS A 62 9.09 28.59 14.99
C HIS A 62 8.50 28.04 16.30
N THR A 63 7.49 28.71 16.86
CA THR A 63 6.82 28.25 18.09
C THR A 63 6.07 26.94 17.85
N LEU A 64 5.33 26.83 16.74
CA LEU A 64 4.59 25.61 16.39
C LEU A 64 5.51 24.41 16.18
N VAL A 65 6.60 24.59 15.44
CA VAL A 65 7.50 23.50 15.04
C VAL A 65 8.41 23.09 16.20
N GLU A 66 9.02 24.05 16.90
CA GLU A 66 10.02 23.73 17.92
C GLU A 66 9.45 23.51 19.31
N LYS A 67 8.42 24.26 19.72
CA LYS A 67 7.85 24.18 21.08
C LYS A 67 6.63 23.27 21.13
N VAL A 68 5.67 23.50 20.23
CA VAL A 68 4.42 22.70 20.19
C VAL A 68 4.61 21.37 19.48
N LYS A 69 5.63 21.24 18.62
CA LYS A 69 5.89 20.06 17.77
C LYS A 69 4.71 19.71 16.84
N ALA A 70 3.87 20.70 16.51
CA ALA A 70 2.74 20.53 15.59
C ALA A 70 3.18 20.90 14.17
N VAL A 71 3.26 19.90 13.30
CA VAL A 71 3.72 20.06 11.91
C VAL A 71 2.69 19.46 10.95
N PHE A 72 2.45 20.16 9.86
CA PHE A 72 1.58 19.69 8.78
C PHE A 72 2.41 19.29 7.56
N PHE A 73 2.06 18.15 6.98
CA PHE A 73 2.66 17.62 5.76
C PHE A 73 1.58 17.22 4.75
N MET A 74 1.87 17.41 3.46
CA MET A 74 0.99 16.98 2.36
C MET A 74 1.82 16.60 1.14
N GLY A 75 1.66 15.37 0.66
CA GLY A 75 2.30 14.91 -0.58
C GLY A 75 1.68 15.58 -1.81
N THR A 76 2.50 16.01 -2.75
CA THR A 76 2.05 16.74 -3.95
C THR A 76 1.96 15.84 -5.18
N GLY A 77 2.23 14.54 -5.04
CA GLY A 77 2.17 13.55 -6.12
C GLY A 77 0.78 13.36 -6.71
N ALA A 78 0.69 13.28 -8.05
CA ALA A 78 -0.58 13.10 -8.77
C ALA A 78 -1.32 11.80 -8.41
N TYR A 79 -0.58 10.75 -8.03
CA TYR A 79 -1.16 9.48 -7.61
C TYR A 79 -1.96 9.57 -6.32
N TYR A 80 -1.64 10.49 -5.39
CA TYR A 80 -2.43 10.68 -4.17
C TYR A 80 -3.83 11.20 -4.48
N LEU A 81 -3.96 12.11 -5.45
CA LEU A 81 -5.25 12.61 -5.92
C LEU A 81 -6.09 11.46 -6.50
N GLY A 82 -5.49 10.64 -7.36
CA GLY A 82 -6.16 9.48 -7.95
C GLY A 82 -6.59 8.45 -6.88
N LEU A 83 -5.70 8.11 -5.95
CA LEU A 83 -6.00 7.19 -4.84
C LEU A 83 -7.14 7.73 -3.96
N GLY A 84 -7.07 9.00 -3.56
CA GLY A 84 -8.12 9.67 -2.81
C GLY A 84 -9.47 9.65 -3.52
N PHE A 85 -9.46 9.90 -4.83
CA PHE A 85 -10.68 9.90 -5.64
C PHE A 85 -11.39 8.54 -5.63
N ILE A 86 -10.63 7.44 -5.69
CA ILE A 86 -11.16 6.06 -5.71
C ILE A 86 -11.56 5.58 -4.31
N ILE A 87 -10.77 5.89 -3.27
CA ILE A 87 -11.02 5.44 -1.88
C ILE A 87 -12.30 6.07 -1.31
N GLY A 88 -12.57 7.33 -1.68
CA GLY A 88 -13.75 8.07 -1.25
C GLY A 88 -13.63 8.67 0.16
N VAL A 89 -14.49 9.67 0.42
CA VAL A 89 -14.34 10.59 1.56
C VAL A 89 -14.46 9.90 2.93
N ARG A 90 -15.29 8.86 3.05
CA ARG A 90 -15.53 8.19 4.33
C ARG A 90 -14.27 7.50 4.86
N TYR A 91 -13.61 6.70 4.02
CA TYR A 91 -12.38 6.01 4.42
C TYR A 91 -11.22 6.98 4.53
N ALA A 92 -11.07 7.92 3.59
CA ALA A 92 -10.01 8.91 3.63
C ALA A 92 -10.07 9.80 4.89
N ALA A 93 -11.28 10.19 5.34
CA ALA A 93 -11.47 10.96 6.57
C ALA A 93 -11.07 10.16 7.83
N ILE A 94 -11.39 8.86 7.89
CA ILE A 94 -11.00 8.01 9.02
C ILE A 94 -9.47 7.84 9.07
N ILE A 95 -8.83 7.63 7.91
CA ILE A 95 -7.37 7.55 7.81
C ILE A 95 -6.73 8.88 8.25
N CYS A 96 -7.22 10.02 7.74
CA CYS A 96 -6.69 11.32 8.10
C CYS A 96 -6.91 11.67 9.59
N ALA A 97 -8.04 11.24 10.18
CA ALA A 97 -8.30 11.41 11.61
C ALA A 97 -7.27 10.66 12.47
N GLY A 98 -6.85 9.46 12.05
CA GLY A 98 -5.76 8.73 12.70
C GLY A 98 -4.44 9.52 12.65
N SER A 99 -4.11 10.14 11.52
CA SER A 99 -2.91 10.98 11.42
C SER A 99 -2.98 12.22 12.28
N PHE A 100 -4.15 12.86 12.35
CA PHE A 100 -4.34 14.03 13.20
C PHE A 100 -4.26 13.68 14.68
N LEU A 101 -4.73 12.51 15.09
CA LEU A 101 -4.48 12.02 16.44
C LEU A 101 -2.96 11.86 16.69
N SER A 102 -2.22 11.23 15.77
CA SER A 102 -0.77 11.07 15.94
C SER A 102 -0.03 12.41 16.00
N TRP A 103 -0.26 13.30 15.04
CA TRP A 103 0.57 14.49 14.83
C TRP A 103 0.09 15.76 15.53
N PHE A 104 -1.21 15.89 15.82
CA PHE A 104 -1.77 17.07 16.47
C PHE A 104 -2.21 16.83 17.91
N VAL A 105 -2.20 15.58 18.37
CA VAL A 105 -2.52 15.24 19.76
C VAL A 105 -1.34 14.54 20.41
N ILE A 106 -0.95 13.35 19.96
CA ILE A 106 0.07 12.54 20.64
C ILE A 106 1.45 13.20 20.56
N VAL A 107 1.90 13.63 19.38
CA VAL A 107 3.22 14.27 19.22
C VAL A 107 3.33 15.56 20.06
N PRO A 108 2.37 16.52 20.01
CA PRO A 108 2.44 17.71 20.86
C PRO A 108 2.34 17.41 22.35
N LEU A 109 1.52 16.44 22.77
CA LEU A 109 1.46 16.00 24.17
C LEU A 109 2.80 15.47 24.66
N LEU A 110 3.58 14.82 23.79
CA LEU A 110 4.88 14.26 24.12
C LEU A 110 6.04 15.23 23.90
N GLY A 111 5.85 16.27 23.10
CA GLY A 111 6.90 17.21 22.68
C GLY A 111 7.54 18.03 23.80
N GLY A 112 6.88 18.13 24.95
CA GLY A 112 7.39 18.84 26.13
C GLY A 112 8.22 17.97 27.09
N PHE A 113 8.28 16.65 26.90
CA PHE A 113 9.02 15.75 27.78
C PHE A 113 10.52 15.68 27.40
N SER A 114 11.35 15.36 28.39
CA SER A 114 12.77 15.04 28.16
C SER A 114 12.91 13.72 27.41
N ILE A 115 14.04 13.55 26.71
CA ILE A 115 14.34 12.31 26.00
C ILE A 115 14.33 11.08 26.94
N ASP A 116 14.81 11.24 28.18
CA ASP A 116 14.81 10.17 29.19
C ASP A 116 13.39 9.68 29.53
N THR A 117 12.43 10.61 29.60
CA THR A 117 11.02 10.27 29.85
C THR A 117 10.42 9.53 28.65
N LEU A 118 10.79 9.94 27.43
CA LEU A 118 10.35 9.31 26.20
C LEU A 118 10.96 7.91 26.01
N HIS A 119 12.19 7.70 26.45
CA HIS A 119 12.82 6.37 26.52
C HIS A 119 12.09 5.42 27.48
N GLY A 120 11.43 5.95 28.51
CA GLY A 120 10.52 5.16 29.34
C GLY A 120 9.29 4.60 28.60
N LEU A 121 8.90 5.21 27.48
CA LEU A 121 7.81 4.71 26.60
C LEU A 121 8.33 3.79 25.51
N ASN A 122 9.50 4.10 24.96
CA ASN A 122 10.19 3.29 23.96
C ASN A 122 11.69 3.56 24.02
N ASP A 123 12.47 2.56 24.44
CA ASP A 123 13.93 2.61 24.65
C ASP A 123 14.73 2.31 23.36
N HIS A 124 14.11 2.54 22.19
CA HIS A 124 14.74 2.23 20.91
C HIS A 124 16.05 3.04 20.71
N PRO A 125 17.18 2.42 20.36
CA PRO A 125 18.49 3.10 20.26
C PRO A 125 18.54 4.28 19.29
N GLU A 126 17.76 4.22 18.20
CA GLU A 126 17.65 5.32 17.22
C GLU A 126 16.80 6.52 17.68
N PHE A 127 16.14 6.42 18.84
CA PHE A 127 15.33 7.52 19.38
C PHE A 127 16.25 8.50 20.11
N THR A 128 16.89 9.40 19.37
CA THR A 128 17.99 10.23 19.91
C THR A 128 17.61 11.67 20.23
N ASP A 129 16.49 12.17 19.69
CA ASP A 129 16.07 13.55 19.85
C ASP A 129 14.56 13.69 20.11
N THR A 130 14.12 14.91 20.46
CA THR A 130 12.71 15.25 20.72
C THR A 130 12.04 15.96 19.55
N THR A 131 12.54 15.78 18.32
CA THR A 131 11.89 16.33 17.12
C THR A 131 10.54 15.67 16.88
N ALA A 132 9.60 16.41 16.26
CA ALA A 132 8.26 15.90 15.98
C ALA A 132 8.29 14.60 15.15
N GLU A 133 9.23 14.51 14.20
CA GLU A 133 9.45 13.36 13.32
C GLU A 133 9.92 12.12 14.10
N GLN A 134 10.83 12.29 15.05
CA GLN A 134 11.37 11.22 15.89
C GLN A 134 10.33 10.72 16.90
N ILE A 135 9.63 11.64 17.57
CA ILE A 135 8.50 11.27 18.45
C ILE A 135 7.46 10.50 17.65
N PHE A 136 7.07 10.97 16.45
CA PHE A 136 6.15 10.26 15.56
C PHE A 136 6.64 8.85 15.20
N LYS A 137 7.91 8.73 14.79
CA LYS A 137 8.54 7.47 14.36
C LYS A 137 8.54 6.42 15.47
N PHE A 138 8.84 6.81 16.71
CA PHE A 138 9.05 5.86 17.81
C PHE A 138 7.85 5.66 18.73
N VAL A 139 6.87 6.58 18.75
CA VAL A 139 5.72 6.45 19.65
C VAL A 139 4.39 6.23 18.89
N PRO A 140 3.77 7.21 18.22
CA PRO A 140 2.53 7.00 17.48
C PRO A 140 2.57 5.89 16.42
N ARG A 141 3.68 5.70 15.69
CA ARG A 141 3.76 4.59 14.73
C ARG A 141 3.64 3.24 15.39
N ASN A 142 4.25 3.05 16.56
CA ASN A 142 4.13 1.80 17.32
C ASN A 142 2.69 1.61 17.85
N ILE A 143 2.05 2.68 18.32
CA ILE A 143 0.61 2.64 18.65
C ILE A 143 -0.23 2.23 17.43
N GLY A 144 0.06 2.81 16.26
CA GLY A 144 -0.57 2.45 14.99
C GLY A 144 -0.37 0.97 14.63
N ILE A 145 0.83 0.41 14.79
CA ILE A 145 1.13 -1.01 14.57
C ILE A 145 0.24 -1.89 15.47
N GLY A 146 0.19 -1.61 16.77
CA GLY A 146 -0.69 -2.34 17.69
C GLY A 146 -2.16 -2.25 17.32
N GLY A 147 -2.59 -1.07 16.88
CA GLY A 147 -3.94 -0.85 16.37
C GLY A 147 -4.24 -1.67 15.11
N ILE A 148 -3.32 -1.75 14.15
CA ILE A 148 -3.46 -2.54 12.91
C ILE A 148 -3.53 -4.03 13.24
N PHE A 149 -2.70 -4.52 14.16
CA PHE A 149 -2.74 -5.91 14.62
C PHE A 149 -4.09 -6.26 15.25
N ALA A 150 -4.55 -5.44 16.22
CA ALA A 150 -5.85 -5.62 16.84
C ALA A 150 -6.99 -5.55 15.81
N ALA A 151 -6.93 -4.62 14.86
CA ALA A 151 -7.89 -4.51 13.77
C ALA A 151 -7.88 -5.75 12.86
N GLY A 152 -6.71 -6.33 12.59
CA GLY A 152 -6.55 -7.58 11.85
C GLY A 152 -7.23 -8.75 12.56
N ILE A 153 -6.99 -8.90 13.87
CA ILE A 153 -7.64 -9.92 14.71
C ILE A 153 -9.17 -9.71 14.73
N ILE A 154 -9.64 -8.48 14.97
CA ILE A 154 -11.07 -8.13 14.93
C ILE A 154 -11.69 -8.48 13.58
N SER A 155 -10.99 -8.20 12.48
CA SER A 155 -11.45 -8.53 11.11
C SER A 155 -11.60 -10.04 10.92
N VAL A 156 -10.64 -10.84 11.38
CA VAL A 156 -10.71 -12.31 11.30
C VAL A 156 -11.86 -12.85 12.16
N LEU A 157 -12.00 -12.37 13.40
CA LEU A 157 -13.08 -12.78 14.30
C LEU A 157 -14.45 -12.46 13.70
N ARG A 158 -14.62 -11.29 13.09
CA ARG A 158 -15.87 -10.90 12.41
C ARG A 158 -16.18 -11.79 11.20
N MET A 159 -15.14 -12.20 10.47
CA MET A 159 -15.28 -13.11 9.33
C MET A 159 -15.38 -14.59 9.75
N GLY A 160 -15.32 -14.93 11.04
CA GLY A 160 -15.33 -16.32 11.53
C GLY A 160 -16.52 -17.15 11.02
N LYS A 161 -17.72 -16.57 10.95
CA LYS A 161 -18.90 -17.26 10.40
C LYS A 161 -18.77 -17.55 8.91
N VAL A 162 -18.31 -16.55 8.15
CA VAL A 162 -18.03 -16.67 6.71
C VAL A 162 -16.98 -17.75 6.45
N ILE A 163 -15.91 -17.75 7.25
CA ILE A 163 -14.85 -18.75 7.20
C ILE A 163 -15.42 -20.16 7.43
N ALA A 164 -16.23 -20.34 8.47
CA ALA A 164 -16.85 -21.62 8.79
C ALA A 164 -17.79 -22.10 7.66
N THR A 165 -18.61 -21.22 7.09
CA THR A 165 -19.50 -21.57 5.97
C THR A 165 -18.70 -21.94 4.72
N ALA A 166 -17.67 -21.17 4.37
CA ALA A 166 -16.83 -21.47 3.21
C ALA A 166 -16.11 -22.82 3.35
N LEU A 167 -15.57 -23.12 4.53
CA LEU A 167 -14.88 -24.39 4.81
C LEU A 167 -15.83 -25.58 4.77
N THR A 168 -17.00 -25.47 5.38
CA THR A 168 -18.02 -26.54 5.37
C THR A 168 -18.53 -26.83 3.96
N GLN A 169 -18.71 -25.80 3.12
CA GLN A 169 -19.06 -25.97 1.71
C GLN A 169 -17.93 -26.60 0.89
N ALA A 170 -16.69 -26.16 1.08
CA ALA A 170 -15.54 -26.71 0.37
C ALA A 170 -15.33 -28.20 0.70
N LEU A 171 -15.36 -28.57 1.98
CA LEU A 171 -15.27 -29.96 2.43
C LEU A 171 -16.47 -30.80 1.97
N GLY A 172 -17.68 -30.24 2.01
CA GLY A 172 -18.90 -30.90 1.53
C GLY A 172 -18.92 -31.15 0.01
N GLY A 173 -18.32 -30.25 -0.77
CA GLY A 173 -18.18 -30.39 -2.22
C GLY A 173 -17.20 -31.50 -2.62
N LEU A 174 -16.07 -31.61 -1.90
CA LEU A 174 -15.09 -32.69 -2.07
C LEU A 174 -15.69 -34.09 -1.83
N LEU A 175 -16.63 -34.21 -0.90
CA LEU A 175 -17.32 -35.47 -0.58
C LEU A 175 -18.48 -35.80 -1.53
N LYS A 176 -19.09 -34.80 -2.18
CA LYS A 176 -20.27 -34.96 -3.06
C LYS A 176 -19.95 -35.09 -4.55
N SER A 177 -18.68 -35.02 -4.95
CA SER A 177 -18.27 -35.14 -6.36
C SER A 177 -18.31 -36.60 -6.85
N LYS A 178 -19.51 -37.15 -7.01
CA LYS A 178 -19.79 -38.29 -7.89
C LYS A 178 -21.10 -38.03 -8.61
N GLY A 179 -21.01 -37.56 -9.86
CA GLY A 179 -22.09 -37.68 -10.84
C GLY A 179 -22.40 -36.41 -11.63
N SER A 180 -21.86 -36.32 -12.85
CA SER A 180 -22.63 -35.93 -14.03
C SER A 180 -21.84 -36.33 -15.28
N ALA A 181 -22.39 -37.29 -16.03
CA ALA A 181 -21.84 -37.84 -17.27
C ALA A 181 -22.42 -37.09 -18.48
N GLY A 182 -22.09 -35.81 -18.59
CA GLY A 182 -22.39 -34.99 -19.78
C GLY A 182 -21.14 -34.26 -20.22
N THR A 183 -20.98 -34.04 -21.53
CA THR A 183 -19.93 -33.17 -22.07
C THR A 183 -20.22 -31.74 -21.60
N PRO A 184 -19.38 -31.12 -20.75
CA PRO A 184 -19.63 -29.78 -20.26
C PRO A 184 -19.58 -28.77 -21.42
N ASP A 185 -20.50 -27.79 -21.39
CA ASP A 185 -20.49 -26.67 -22.34
C ASP A 185 -19.13 -25.97 -22.28
N ARG A 186 -18.72 -25.32 -23.37
CA ARG A 186 -17.46 -24.59 -23.49
C ARG A 186 -17.26 -23.59 -22.34
N THR A 187 -18.34 -23.03 -21.79
CA THR A 187 -18.35 -22.09 -20.66
C THR A 187 -18.25 -22.75 -19.28
N ASP A 188 -18.41 -24.07 -19.20
CA ASP A 188 -18.28 -24.88 -17.98
C ASP A 188 -17.04 -25.81 -18.03
N GLN A 189 -16.21 -25.67 -19.06
CA GLN A 189 -14.96 -26.40 -19.19
C GLN A 189 -13.86 -25.77 -18.33
N ASP A 190 -13.59 -26.40 -17.18
CA ASP A 190 -12.43 -26.14 -16.33
C ASP A 190 -11.18 -26.93 -16.77
N MET A 191 -10.01 -26.56 -16.23
CA MET A 191 -8.83 -27.42 -16.29
C MET A 191 -9.12 -28.77 -15.63
N SER A 192 -8.60 -29.84 -16.23
CA SER A 192 -8.78 -31.18 -15.66
C SER A 192 -8.19 -31.24 -14.25
N TYR A 193 -8.90 -31.91 -13.33
CA TYR A 193 -8.43 -32.09 -11.95
C TYR A 193 -7.03 -32.71 -11.89
N SER A 194 -6.70 -33.63 -12.80
CA SER A 194 -5.36 -34.22 -12.90
C SER A 194 -4.28 -33.20 -13.23
N THR A 195 -4.56 -32.25 -14.13
CA THR A 195 -3.62 -31.15 -14.44
C THR A 195 -3.44 -30.22 -13.24
N ILE A 196 -4.52 -29.87 -12.56
CA ILE A 196 -4.47 -29.01 -11.37
C ILE A 196 -3.66 -29.69 -10.26
N LEU A 197 -3.90 -30.98 -10.02
CA LEU A 197 -3.18 -31.75 -8.99
C LEU A 197 -1.70 -31.91 -9.34
N LEU A 198 -1.37 -32.17 -10.61
CA LEU A 198 0.02 -32.22 -11.07
C LEU A 198 0.73 -30.88 -10.89
N LEU A 199 0.11 -29.77 -11.30
CA LEU A 199 0.67 -28.43 -11.12
C LEU A 199 0.86 -28.11 -9.63
N GLY A 200 -0.14 -28.39 -8.79
CA GLY A 200 -0.05 -28.18 -7.34
C GLY A 200 1.08 -28.99 -6.69
N LEU A 201 1.26 -30.25 -7.12
CA LEU A 201 2.37 -31.09 -6.67
C LEU A 201 3.72 -30.50 -7.11
N LEU A 202 3.86 -30.13 -8.38
CA LEU A 202 5.09 -29.54 -8.91
C LEU A 202 5.44 -28.22 -8.20
N THR A 203 4.46 -27.35 -7.96
CA THR A 203 4.66 -26.11 -7.21
C THR A 203 5.05 -26.40 -5.75
N SER A 204 4.45 -27.40 -5.11
CA SER A 204 4.80 -27.79 -3.73
C SER A 204 6.23 -28.32 -3.63
N VAL A 205 6.65 -29.14 -4.59
CA VAL A 205 8.04 -29.63 -4.69
C VAL A 205 8.99 -28.45 -4.95
N ALA A 206 8.68 -27.57 -5.89
CA ALA A 206 9.48 -26.38 -6.18
C ALA A 206 9.63 -25.46 -4.95
N LEU A 207 8.56 -25.24 -4.19
CA LEU A 207 8.60 -24.51 -2.92
C LEU A 207 9.52 -25.19 -1.91
N TRP A 208 9.45 -26.52 -1.79
CA TRP A 208 10.33 -27.26 -0.88
C TRP A 208 11.80 -27.08 -1.25
N PHE A 209 12.16 -27.22 -2.53
CA PHE A 209 13.53 -26.96 -2.99
C PHE A 209 13.95 -25.51 -2.75
N TYR A 210 13.08 -24.55 -3.06
CA TYR A 210 13.34 -23.13 -2.84
C TYR A 210 13.65 -22.82 -1.37
N PHE A 211 12.76 -23.23 -0.45
CA PHE A 211 12.98 -23.00 0.97
C PHE A 211 14.19 -23.74 1.51
N ARG A 212 14.44 -24.98 1.05
CA ARG A 212 15.56 -25.79 1.53
C ARG A 212 16.92 -25.22 1.14
N PHE A 213 17.07 -24.81 -0.11
CA PHE A 213 18.38 -24.49 -0.70
C PHE A 213 18.66 -22.99 -0.79
N PHE A 214 17.63 -22.13 -0.80
CA PHE A 214 17.82 -20.68 -0.94
C PHE A 214 17.45 -19.89 0.31
N VAL A 215 16.51 -20.37 1.13
CA VAL A 215 16.00 -19.59 2.27
C VAL A 215 16.56 -20.07 3.60
N LEU A 216 16.54 -21.39 3.82
CA LEU A 216 16.86 -22.02 5.11
C LEU A 216 18.18 -22.81 5.06
N ALA A 217 19.00 -22.63 4.02
CA ALA A 217 20.20 -23.44 3.78
C ALA A 217 21.16 -23.44 4.98
N ASP A 218 21.37 -22.26 5.56
CA ASP A 218 22.33 -22.01 6.64
C ASP A 218 21.73 -22.12 8.05
N MET A 219 20.45 -22.51 8.17
CA MET A 219 19.78 -22.60 9.46
C MET A 219 19.99 -23.95 10.16
N PRO A 220 19.95 -23.99 11.50
CA PRO A 220 19.92 -25.26 12.22
C PRO A 220 18.69 -26.09 11.81
N SER A 221 18.87 -27.38 11.56
CA SER A 221 17.80 -28.31 11.14
C SER A 221 17.01 -27.87 9.89
N PRO A 222 17.69 -27.59 8.75
CA PRO A 222 17.11 -26.93 7.59
C PRO A 222 15.97 -27.75 6.95
N ASN A 223 16.10 -29.09 6.94
CA ASN A 223 15.06 -29.99 6.43
C ASN A 223 13.75 -29.89 7.24
N ARG A 224 13.84 -29.80 8.57
CA ARG A 224 12.68 -29.74 9.45
C ARG A 224 11.94 -28.41 9.30
N LEU A 225 12.69 -27.30 9.35
CA LEU A 225 12.14 -25.96 9.16
C LEU A 225 11.52 -25.79 7.77
N THR A 226 12.13 -26.37 6.73
CA THR A 226 11.59 -26.33 5.37
C THR A 226 10.26 -27.05 5.27
N THR A 227 10.19 -28.29 5.77
CA THR A 227 8.95 -29.08 5.72
C THR A 227 7.82 -28.37 6.47
N ILE A 228 8.11 -27.81 7.65
CA ILE A 228 7.12 -27.04 8.42
C ILE A 228 6.70 -25.78 7.65
N SER A 229 7.63 -25.03 7.07
CA SER A 229 7.36 -23.84 6.26
C SER A 229 6.43 -24.13 5.09
N VAL A 230 6.70 -25.20 4.33
CA VAL A 230 5.87 -25.61 3.19
C VAL A 230 4.50 -26.09 3.65
N LEU A 231 4.41 -26.88 4.73
CA LEU A 231 3.13 -27.33 5.26
C LEU A 231 2.26 -26.17 5.76
N ILE A 232 2.87 -25.19 6.43
CA ILE A 232 2.17 -23.96 6.84
C ILE A 232 1.72 -23.18 5.61
N ALA A 233 2.61 -22.97 4.63
CA ALA A 233 2.28 -22.25 3.41
C ALA A 233 1.08 -22.89 2.69
N LEU A 234 1.10 -24.21 2.49
CA LEU A 234 0.03 -24.95 1.83
C LEU A 234 -1.26 -24.93 2.66
N GLY A 235 -1.18 -25.21 3.96
CA GLY A 235 -2.35 -25.27 4.85
C GLY A 235 -3.04 -23.93 5.01
N VAL A 236 -2.27 -22.87 5.26
CA VAL A 236 -2.80 -21.50 5.40
C VAL A 236 -3.30 -20.97 4.07
N THR A 237 -2.59 -21.24 2.96
CA THR A 237 -3.07 -20.87 1.62
C THR A 237 -4.38 -21.56 1.31
N PHE A 238 -4.49 -22.87 1.53
CA PHE A 238 -5.74 -23.60 1.31
C PHE A 238 -6.90 -23.01 2.11
N LEU A 239 -6.68 -22.78 3.40
CA LEU A 239 -7.68 -22.19 4.30
C LEU A 239 -8.12 -20.80 3.81
N PHE A 240 -7.18 -19.88 3.63
CA PHE A 240 -7.51 -18.48 3.35
C PHE A 240 -7.95 -18.24 1.90
N THR A 241 -7.46 -19.01 0.91
CA THR A 241 -7.92 -18.87 -0.49
C THR A 241 -9.37 -19.31 -0.63
N THR A 242 -9.78 -20.38 0.07
CA THR A 242 -11.18 -20.83 0.14
C THR A 242 -12.09 -19.72 0.69
N VAL A 243 -11.68 -19.08 1.79
CA VAL A 243 -12.42 -17.97 2.41
C VAL A 243 -12.47 -16.75 1.48
N SER A 244 -11.33 -16.39 0.89
CA SER A 244 -11.20 -15.26 -0.03
C SER A 244 -12.09 -15.46 -1.26
N ALA A 245 -12.06 -16.65 -1.87
CA ALA A 245 -12.86 -17.00 -3.03
C ALA A 245 -14.36 -16.86 -2.74
N TRP A 246 -14.83 -17.38 -1.61
CA TRP A 246 -16.23 -17.23 -1.19
C TRP A 246 -16.61 -15.76 -0.95
N ALA A 247 -15.75 -15.01 -0.23
CA ALA A 247 -16.02 -13.61 0.09
C ALA A 247 -16.10 -12.75 -1.18
N ILE A 248 -15.22 -13.00 -2.15
CA ILE A 248 -15.29 -12.30 -3.44
C ILE A 248 -16.52 -12.72 -4.21
N ALA A 249 -16.82 -14.02 -4.25
CA ALA A 249 -17.99 -14.54 -4.95
C ALA A 249 -19.28 -13.88 -4.46
N MET A 250 -19.46 -13.77 -3.15
CA MET A 250 -20.72 -13.32 -2.54
C MET A 250 -20.78 -11.81 -2.29
N ILE A 251 -19.71 -11.20 -1.78
CA ILE A 251 -19.71 -9.79 -1.34
C ILE A 251 -18.66 -8.93 -2.06
N SER A 252 -17.89 -9.50 -2.99
CA SER A 252 -16.87 -8.81 -3.81
C SER A 252 -15.81 -8.06 -2.99
N THR A 253 -15.49 -8.55 -1.79
CA THR A 253 -14.45 -8.00 -0.93
C THR A 253 -13.49 -9.08 -0.45
N THR A 254 -12.20 -8.76 -0.33
CA THR A 254 -11.17 -9.65 0.22
C THR A 254 -10.58 -9.11 1.52
N PRO A 255 -10.51 -9.89 2.61
CA PRO A 255 -9.87 -9.45 3.85
C PRO A 255 -8.34 -9.65 3.80
N ILE A 256 -7.67 -9.24 2.69
CA ILE A 256 -6.25 -9.55 2.44
C ILE A 256 -5.37 -9.06 3.60
N SER A 257 -5.51 -7.79 3.97
CA SER A 257 -4.66 -7.16 4.99
C SER A 257 -4.71 -7.87 6.35
N GLY A 258 -5.89 -8.29 6.80
CA GLY A 258 -6.04 -9.05 8.05
C GLY A 258 -5.45 -10.46 7.95
N MET A 259 -5.73 -11.17 6.85
CA MET A 259 -5.21 -12.52 6.62
C MET A 259 -3.69 -12.54 6.52
N THR A 260 -3.07 -11.57 5.84
CA THR A 260 -1.61 -11.41 5.76
C THR A 260 -0.96 -11.33 7.13
N VAL A 261 -1.46 -10.44 8.00
CA VAL A 261 -0.91 -10.24 9.33
C VAL A 261 -1.03 -11.51 10.17
N THR A 262 -2.19 -12.17 10.15
CA THR A 262 -2.41 -13.43 10.86
C THR A 262 -1.50 -14.54 10.35
N THR A 263 -1.31 -14.67 9.03
CA THR A 263 -0.36 -15.63 8.46
C THR A 263 1.05 -15.42 9.02
N ILE A 264 1.52 -14.18 9.02
CA ILE A 264 2.88 -13.86 9.45
C ILE A 264 3.08 -14.22 10.92
N ILE A 265 2.09 -13.93 11.78
CA ILE A 265 2.14 -14.29 13.21
C ILE A 265 2.14 -15.81 13.41
N ILE A 266 1.22 -16.53 12.73
CA ILE A 266 1.13 -17.99 12.83
C ILE A 266 2.44 -18.63 12.38
N THR A 267 2.97 -18.19 11.24
CA THR A 267 4.25 -18.68 10.71
C THR A 267 5.39 -18.38 11.68
N ALA A 268 5.50 -17.13 12.18
CA ALA A 268 6.54 -16.75 13.13
C ALA A 268 6.51 -17.65 14.38
N ALA A 269 5.32 -17.81 14.98
CA ALA A 269 5.14 -18.61 16.19
C ALA A 269 5.44 -20.11 15.96
N ALA A 270 4.96 -20.68 14.85
CA ALA A 270 5.18 -22.08 14.52
C ALA A 270 6.64 -22.38 14.18
N LEU A 271 7.31 -21.51 13.44
CA LEU A 271 8.72 -21.67 13.13
C LEU A 271 9.61 -21.46 14.36
N LEU A 272 9.31 -20.48 15.22
CA LEU A 272 9.99 -20.32 16.52
C LEU A 272 9.87 -21.60 17.37
N ALA A 273 8.66 -22.16 17.48
CA ALA A 273 8.43 -23.41 18.20
C ALA A 273 9.20 -24.60 17.58
N ALA A 274 9.45 -24.57 16.27
CA ALA A 274 10.23 -25.57 15.55
C ALA A 274 11.77 -25.37 15.65
N GLY A 275 12.22 -24.35 16.39
CA GLY A 275 13.63 -24.03 16.60
C GLY A 275 14.23 -23.04 15.61
N LEU A 276 13.43 -22.22 14.94
CA LEU A 276 13.91 -21.12 14.10
C LEU A 276 14.72 -20.13 14.96
N GLN A 277 15.94 -19.80 14.52
CA GLN A 277 16.75 -18.78 15.18
C GLN A 277 16.19 -17.39 14.94
N LYS A 278 16.25 -16.55 15.98
CA LYS A 278 15.97 -15.12 15.88
C LYS A 278 17.07 -14.41 15.08
N GLY A 279 16.71 -13.31 14.44
CA GLY A 279 17.58 -12.51 13.58
C GLY A 279 17.07 -12.45 12.13
N ASP A 280 17.83 -11.75 11.29
CA ASP A 280 17.43 -11.38 9.93
C ASP A 280 17.05 -12.58 9.07
N GLY A 281 17.79 -13.69 9.18
CA GLY A 281 17.47 -14.93 8.47
C GLY A 281 16.11 -15.50 8.86
N GLY A 282 15.79 -15.54 10.16
CA GLY A 282 14.51 -16.03 10.66
C GLY A 282 13.33 -15.15 10.25
N MET A 283 13.54 -13.84 10.25
CA MET A 283 12.58 -12.86 9.73
C MET A 283 12.35 -13.04 8.24
N LEU A 284 13.41 -13.16 7.45
CA LEU A 284 13.34 -13.40 6.01
C LEU A 284 12.57 -14.67 5.69
N ALA A 285 12.88 -15.79 6.38
CA ALA A 285 12.17 -17.05 6.19
C ALA A 285 10.67 -16.92 6.46
N THR A 286 10.31 -16.27 7.56
CA THR A 286 8.91 -16.04 7.95
C THR A 286 8.20 -15.13 6.94
N LEU A 287 8.86 -14.07 6.48
CA LEU A 287 8.36 -13.17 5.44
C LEU A 287 8.09 -13.90 4.14
N LEU A 288 9.00 -14.78 3.70
CA LEU A 288 8.88 -15.49 2.44
C LEU A 288 7.72 -16.51 2.49
N VAL A 289 7.53 -17.21 3.61
CA VAL A 289 6.33 -18.06 3.79
C VAL A 289 5.06 -17.21 3.77
N GLY A 290 5.04 -16.08 4.49
CA GLY A 290 3.94 -15.13 4.44
C GLY A 290 3.68 -14.61 3.02
N GLY A 291 4.73 -14.34 2.25
CA GLY A 291 4.69 -13.87 0.86
C GLY A 291 4.05 -14.87 -0.08
N VAL A 292 4.35 -16.17 0.06
CA VAL A 292 3.70 -17.24 -0.70
C VAL A 292 2.19 -17.26 -0.43
N VAL A 293 1.79 -17.18 0.84
CA VAL A 293 0.37 -17.17 1.21
C VAL A 293 -0.33 -15.91 0.70
N CYS A 294 0.29 -14.73 0.86
CA CYS A 294 -0.32 -13.46 0.44
C CYS A 294 -0.46 -13.36 -1.08
N THR A 295 0.53 -13.83 -1.84
CA THR A 295 0.45 -13.86 -3.30
C THR A 295 -0.62 -14.84 -3.77
N ALA A 296 -0.71 -16.03 -3.17
CA ALA A 296 -1.78 -16.98 -3.47
C ALA A 296 -3.18 -16.43 -3.16
N LEU A 297 -3.35 -15.69 -2.04
CA LEU A 297 -4.61 -15.06 -1.67
C LEU A 297 -5.04 -13.96 -2.65
N SER A 298 -4.09 -13.11 -3.04
CA SER A 298 -4.33 -12.06 -4.02
C SER A 298 -4.70 -12.66 -5.38
N MET A 299 -3.94 -13.65 -5.84
CA MET A 299 -4.16 -14.30 -7.14
C MET A 299 -5.47 -15.09 -7.20
N SER A 300 -5.82 -15.81 -6.12
CA SER A 300 -7.12 -16.46 -6.00
C SER A 300 -8.26 -15.45 -6.17
N GLY A 301 -8.08 -14.24 -5.63
CA GLY A 301 -9.10 -13.22 -5.73
C GLY A 301 -9.26 -12.61 -7.12
N THR A 302 -8.14 -12.35 -7.80
CA THR A 302 -8.15 -11.96 -9.21
C THR A 302 -8.83 -13.03 -10.06
N LEU A 303 -8.48 -14.30 -9.87
CA LEU A 303 -9.03 -15.41 -10.65
C LEU A 303 -10.56 -15.54 -10.48
N VAL A 304 -11.09 -15.45 -9.25
CA VAL A 304 -12.55 -15.49 -9.02
C VAL A 304 -13.25 -14.29 -9.66
N THR A 305 -12.60 -13.12 -9.64
CA THR A 305 -13.13 -11.93 -10.32
C THR A 305 -13.17 -12.16 -11.83
N GLU A 306 -12.09 -12.67 -12.42
CA GLU A 306 -12.02 -13.01 -13.84
C GLU A 306 -13.06 -14.05 -14.24
N PHE A 307 -13.35 -15.06 -13.41
CA PHE A 307 -14.44 -16.00 -13.69
C PHE A 307 -15.80 -15.32 -13.74
N LYS A 308 -16.09 -14.36 -12.86
CA LYS A 308 -17.34 -13.60 -12.94
C LYS A 308 -17.46 -12.81 -14.24
N LEU A 309 -16.37 -12.14 -14.63
CA LEU A 309 -16.34 -11.39 -15.88
C LEU A 309 -16.48 -12.33 -17.08
N GLY A 310 -15.75 -13.44 -17.05
CA GLY A 310 -15.78 -14.48 -18.06
C GLY A 310 -17.16 -15.10 -18.21
N TYR A 311 -17.88 -15.33 -17.12
CA TYR A 311 -19.26 -15.82 -17.15
C TYR A 311 -20.20 -14.86 -17.90
N TRP A 312 -20.07 -13.55 -17.68
CA TRP A 312 -20.89 -12.54 -18.38
C TRP A 312 -20.48 -12.33 -19.85
N LEU A 313 -19.20 -12.48 -20.16
CA LEU A 313 -18.64 -12.32 -21.51
C LEU A 313 -18.67 -13.62 -22.33
N GLY A 314 -19.09 -14.74 -21.75
CA GLY A 314 -19.06 -16.06 -22.40
C GLY A 314 -17.64 -16.62 -22.61
N ALA A 315 -16.66 -16.26 -21.78
CA ALA A 315 -15.31 -16.82 -21.83
C ALA A 315 -15.26 -18.24 -21.24
N SER A 316 -14.29 -19.05 -21.69
CA SER A 316 -14.07 -20.40 -21.15
C SER A 316 -13.20 -20.37 -19.89
N PRO A 317 -13.63 -20.97 -18.76
CA PRO A 317 -12.86 -21.01 -17.51
C PRO A 317 -11.45 -21.57 -17.69
N ARG A 318 -11.29 -22.65 -18.48
CA ARG A 318 -9.97 -23.22 -18.81
C ARG A 318 -9.01 -22.20 -19.42
N ARG A 319 -9.49 -21.31 -20.31
CA ARG A 319 -8.62 -20.28 -20.92
C ARG A 319 -8.20 -19.24 -19.89
N ILE A 320 -9.13 -18.83 -19.02
CA ILE A 320 -8.88 -17.88 -17.93
C ILE A 320 -7.80 -18.45 -16.98
N GLN A 321 -7.91 -19.73 -16.59
CA GLN A 321 -6.93 -20.36 -15.71
C GLN A 321 -5.52 -20.38 -16.32
N TRP A 322 -5.38 -20.81 -17.58
CA TRP A 322 -4.08 -20.82 -18.26
C TRP A 322 -3.51 -19.42 -18.46
N SER A 323 -4.33 -18.44 -18.84
CA SER A 323 -3.88 -17.06 -18.97
C SER A 323 -3.45 -16.49 -17.61
N ALA A 324 -4.18 -16.78 -16.54
CA ALA A 324 -3.87 -16.32 -15.20
C ALA A 324 -2.53 -16.88 -14.69
N ILE A 325 -2.22 -18.16 -14.97
CA ILE A 325 -0.92 -18.75 -14.64
C ILE A 325 0.21 -18.00 -15.35
N ILE A 326 0.12 -17.83 -16.67
CA ILE A 326 1.16 -17.15 -17.46
C ILE A 326 1.30 -15.68 -17.03
N ALA A 327 0.17 -14.99 -16.87
CA ALA A 327 0.14 -13.61 -16.42
C ALA A 327 0.74 -13.45 -15.02
N SER A 328 0.52 -14.41 -14.11
CA SER A 328 1.10 -14.37 -12.76
C SER A 328 2.63 -14.45 -12.77
N ILE A 329 3.22 -15.26 -13.66
CA ILE A 329 4.67 -15.37 -13.81
C ILE A 329 5.25 -14.05 -14.31
N LEU A 330 4.65 -13.49 -15.37
CA LEU A 330 5.08 -12.21 -15.94
C LEU A 330 4.92 -11.07 -14.92
N ALA A 331 3.78 -10.99 -14.25
CA ALA A 331 3.51 -9.99 -13.22
C ALA A 331 4.49 -10.11 -12.05
N SER A 332 4.77 -11.32 -11.57
CA SER A 332 5.77 -11.55 -10.52
C SER A 332 7.16 -11.09 -10.95
N ALA A 333 7.58 -11.38 -12.19
CA ALA A 333 8.86 -10.94 -12.72
C ALA A 333 8.96 -9.42 -12.82
N CYS A 334 7.95 -8.77 -13.41
CA CYS A 334 7.90 -7.31 -13.55
C CYS A 334 7.88 -6.60 -12.19
N VAL A 335 7.00 -7.01 -11.28
CA VAL A 335 6.87 -6.40 -9.93
C VAL A 335 8.16 -6.59 -9.14
N THR A 336 8.75 -7.79 -9.16
CA THR A 336 10.03 -8.05 -8.47
C THR A 336 11.14 -7.18 -9.06
N ALA A 337 11.26 -7.10 -10.38
CA ALA A 337 12.25 -6.25 -11.04
C ALA A 337 12.10 -4.78 -10.63
N THR A 338 10.87 -4.24 -10.64
CA THR A 338 10.60 -2.87 -10.22
C THR A 338 10.96 -2.65 -8.75
N ILE A 339 10.57 -3.56 -7.85
CA ILE A 339 10.90 -3.45 -6.42
C ILE A 339 12.43 -3.46 -6.21
N MET A 340 13.14 -4.31 -6.95
CA MET A 340 14.60 -4.41 -6.88
C MET A 340 15.34 -3.19 -7.47
N ILE A 341 14.77 -2.56 -8.50
CA ILE A 341 15.29 -1.30 -9.06
C ILE A 341 15.27 -0.21 -8.00
N PHE A 342 14.11 -0.01 -7.35
CA PHE A 342 13.97 0.99 -6.29
C PHE A 342 14.74 0.64 -5.02
N ALA A 343 14.95 -0.65 -4.73
CA ALA A 343 15.77 -1.08 -3.59
C ALA A 343 17.23 -0.60 -3.68
N ARG A 344 17.76 -0.42 -4.91
CA ARG A 344 19.13 0.09 -5.13
C ARG A 344 19.21 1.61 -5.08
N SER A 345 18.25 2.29 -5.68
CA SER A 345 18.16 3.75 -5.67
C SER A 345 16.71 4.15 -5.95
N PRO A 346 16.04 4.90 -5.05
CA PRO A 346 16.59 5.59 -3.88
C PRO A 346 16.54 4.79 -2.56
N GLY A 347 16.17 3.50 -2.57
CA GLY A 347 16.01 2.67 -1.37
C GLY A 347 14.63 2.80 -0.70
N TYR A 348 14.36 2.00 0.35
CA TYR A 348 13.10 2.01 1.12
C TYR A 348 13.25 2.40 2.59
N VAL A 349 14.49 2.49 3.07
CA VAL A 349 14.84 2.86 4.44
C VAL A 349 15.83 4.02 4.36
N PRO A 350 15.56 5.16 5.02
CA PRO A 350 16.50 6.26 5.07
C PRO A 350 17.84 5.82 5.66
N SER A 351 18.92 5.97 4.90
CA SER A 351 20.30 5.70 5.33
C SER A 351 21.24 6.74 4.72
N PRO A 352 22.51 6.83 5.15
CA PRO A 352 23.49 7.68 4.48
C PRO A 352 23.65 7.38 2.99
N GLU A 353 23.46 6.12 2.59
CA GLU A 353 23.48 5.68 1.18
C GLU A 353 22.17 5.98 0.45
N HIS A 354 21.06 6.09 1.19
CA HIS A 354 19.70 6.30 0.70
C HIS A 354 19.01 7.46 1.43
N PRO A 355 19.49 8.71 1.26
CA PRO A 355 18.99 9.86 2.01
C PRO A 355 17.54 10.21 1.66
N ASN A 356 17.09 9.88 0.45
CA ASN A 356 15.75 10.16 -0.07
C ASN A 356 14.95 8.87 -0.33
N ALA A 357 15.04 7.90 0.57
CA ALA A 357 14.36 6.61 0.43
C ALA A 357 12.84 6.75 0.25
N LEU A 358 12.27 5.90 -0.61
CA LEU A 358 10.83 5.86 -0.84
C LEU A 358 10.10 5.36 0.41
N PRO A 359 9.00 6.01 0.82
CA PRO A 359 8.20 5.50 1.91
C PRO A 359 7.56 4.19 1.46
N ALA A 360 7.87 3.09 2.16
CA ALA A 360 7.24 1.79 2.00
C ALA A 360 6.48 1.39 3.28
N PRO A 361 5.38 2.07 3.64
CA PRO A 361 4.84 1.96 4.99
C PRO A 361 4.27 0.56 5.28
N GLN A 362 3.58 -0.06 4.32
CA GLN A 362 3.06 -1.42 4.53
C GLN A 362 4.19 -2.44 4.76
N ALA A 363 5.27 -2.35 3.98
CA ALA A 363 6.43 -3.22 4.14
C ALA A 363 7.15 -2.96 5.47
N ASN A 364 7.36 -1.67 5.81
CA ASN A 364 7.99 -1.27 7.07
C ASN A 364 7.16 -1.70 8.28
N MET A 365 5.83 -1.67 8.22
CA MET A 365 4.96 -2.14 9.29
C MET A 365 5.16 -3.65 9.52
N ILE A 366 5.17 -4.45 8.44
CA ILE A 366 5.40 -5.90 8.52
C ILE A 366 6.82 -6.19 9.05
N ALA A 367 7.81 -5.42 8.61
CA ALA A 367 9.19 -5.56 9.09
C ALA A 367 9.31 -5.25 10.59
N THR A 368 8.72 -4.14 11.07
CA THR A 368 8.72 -3.79 12.51
C THR A 368 7.95 -4.81 13.35
N ALA A 369 6.82 -5.27 12.84
CA ALA A 369 6.04 -6.37 13.41
C ALA A 369 6.91 -7.61 13.62
N LEU A 370 7.61 -8.07 12.58
CA LEU A 370 8.46 -9.25 12.67
C LEU A 370 9.69 -9.04 13.54
N ASN A 371 10.31 -7.86 13.48
CA ASN A 371 11.38 -7.48 14.41
C ASN A 371 10.92 -7.62 15.88
N SER A 372 9.65 -7.32 16.16
CA SER A 372 9.10 -7.47 17.52
C SER A 372 9.03 -8.94 17.98
N PHE A 373 8.82 -9.90 17.07
CA PHE A 373 8.73 -11.33 17.43
C PHE A 373 10.06 -12.08 17.29
N LEU A 374 10.81 -11.76 16.24
CA LEU A 374 11.97 -12.50 15.75
C LEU A 374 13.27 -11.70 15.79
N GLY A 375 13.22 -10.41 16.14
CA GLY A 375 14.41 -9.58 16.28
C GLY A 375 15.28 -9.99 17.48
N THR A 376 16.55 -9.59 17.45
CA THR A 376 17.56 -9.95 18.45
C THR A 376 17.84 -8.82 19.46
N SER A 377 17.48 -7.57 19.15
CA SER A 377 18.06 -6.38 19.79
C SER A 377 17.07 -5.29 20.22
N GLY A 378 15.78 -5.58 20.40
CA GLY A 378 14.80 -4.57 20.84
C GLY A 378 13.92 -5.04 21.99
N ASN A 379 13.78 -4.21 23.02
CA ASN A 379 12.66 -4.30 23.94
C ASN A 379 11.39 -3.97 23.15
N VAL A 380 10.42 -4.87 23.14
CA VAL A 380 9.20 -4.68 22.35
C VAL A 380 8.30 -3.70 23.09
N PRO A 381 7.82 -2.62 22.45
CA PRO A 381 6.99 -1.61 23.12
C PRO A 381 5.54 -2.10 23.28
N TRP A 382 5.35 -3.16 24.08
CA TRP A 382 4.06 -3.81 24.32
C TRP A 382 3.01 -2.86 24.88
N THR A 383 3.44 -1.89 25.68
CA THR A 383 2.57 -0.82 26.21
C THR A 383 1.96 0.00 25.07
N LEU A 384 2.78 0.46 24.11
CA LEU A 384 2.32 1.20 22.94
C LEU A 384 1.42 0.35 22.05
N TYR A 385 1.78 -0.92 21.84
CA TYR A 385 0.94 -1.84 21.07
C TYR A 385 -0.41 -2.08 21.75
N GLY A 386 -0.42 -2.22 23.07
CA GLY A 386 -1.62 -2.35 23.89
C GLY A 386 -2.52 -1.13 23.80
N VAL A 387 -1.96 0.08 23.88
CA VAL A 387 -2.71 1.34 23.67
C VAL A 387 -3.36 1.35 22.29
N GLY A 388 -2.62 0.97 21.25
CA GLY A 388 -3.14 0.83 19.90
C GLY A 388 -4.31 -0.16 19.81
N GLY A 389 -4.16 -1.31 20.46
CA GLY A 389 -5.21 -2.32 20.54
C GLY A 389 -6.49 -1.82 21.22
N VAL A 390 -6.35 -1.09 22.33
CA VAL A 390 -7.48 -0.46 23.03
C VAL A 390 -8.18 0.57 22.14
N ILE A 391 -7.42 1.43 21.45
CA ILE A 391 -7.98 2.39 20.48
C ILE A 391 -8.78 1.65 19.38
N SER A 392 -8.22 0.56 18.83
CA SER A 392 -8.90 -0.24 17.81
C SER A 392 -10.19 -0.89 18.32
N ILE A 393 -10.22 -1.37 19.56
CA ILE A 393 -11.43 -1.93 20.18
C ILE A 393 -12.49 -0.83 20.35
N ILE A 394 -12.11 0.35 20.85
CA ILE A 394 -13.02 1.48 21.01
C ILE A 394 -13.63 1.88 19.67
N LEU A 395 -12.81 2.05 18.63
CA LEU A 395 -13.28 2.41 17.29
C LEU A 395 -14.21 1.35 16.70
N TRP A 396 -13.90 0.07 16.93
CA TRP A 396 -14.74 -1.04 16.51
C TRP A 396 -16.13 -0.97 17.17
N MET A 397 -16.18 -0.70 18.48
CA MET A 397 -17.44 -0.51 19.21
C MET A 397 -18.23 0.70 18.72
N LEU A 398 -17.55 1.75 18.25
CA LEU A 398 -18.16 2.94 17.66
C LEU A 398 -18.60 2.74 16.19
N GLY A 399 -18.38 1.57 15.60
CA GLY A 399 -18.70 1.30 14.19
C GLY A 399 -17.80 2.01 13.19
N ILE A 400 -16.64 2.52 13.64
CA ILE A 400 -15.60 3.12 12.81
C ILE A 400 -14.62 2.02 12.41
N SER A 401 -14.08 2.08 11.18
CA SER A 401 -13.08 1.09 10.72
C SER A 401 -11.78 1.22 11.54
N PRO A 402 -11.44 0.25 12.42
CA PRO A 402 -10.24 0.34 13.25
C PRO A 402 -8.98 0.26 12.40
N LEU A 403 -9.02 -0.57 11.34
CA LEU A 403 -7.91 -0.75 10.43
C LEU A 403 -7.55 0.55 9.70
N ALA A 404 -8.55 1.27 9.17
CA ALA A 404 -8.32 2.52 8.45
C ALA A 404 -7.75 3.60 9.38
N PHE A 405 -8.25 3.68 10.61
CA PHE A 405 -7.78 4.66 11.59
C PHE A 405 -6.35 4.35 12.04
N ALA A 406 -6.06 3.10 12.40
CA ALA A 406 -4.73 2.68 12.84
C ALA A 406 -3.70 2.80 11.70
N LEU A 407 -4.10 2.52 10.46
CA LEU A 407 -3.29 2.82 9.28
C LEU A 407 -2.99 4.32 9.19
N GLY A 408 -3.99 5.17 9.44
CA GLY A 408 -3.82 6.61 9.54
C GLY A 408 -2.83 7.08 10.62
N MET A 409 -2.83 6.42 11.78
CA MET A 409 -1.89 6.70 12.86
C MET A 409 -0.45 6.32 12.50
N TYR A 410 -0.30 5.27 11.69
CA TYR A 410 0.99 4.70 11.29
C TYR A 410 1.61 5.39 10.06
N LEU A 411 0.79 5.67 9.05
CA LEU A 411 1.22 6.24 7.78
C LEU A 411 1.71 7.70 7.96
N PRO A 412 2.72 8.13 7.18
CA PRO A 412 3.10 9.54 7.10
C PRO A 412 1.89 10.43 6.81
N MET A 413 1.80 11.58 7.50
CA MET A 413 0.67 12.52 7.33
C MET A 413 0.54 12.96 5.87
N GLU A 414 1.67 13.19 5.20
CA GLU A 414 1.77 13.57 3.80
C GLU A 414 0.95 12.68 2.85
N ILE A 415 0.90 11.37 3.10
CA ILE A 415 0.09 10.45 2.29
C ILE A 415 -1.40 10.66 2.57
N ASN A 416 -1.76 10.76 3.85
CA ASN A 416 -3.15 10.71 4.30
C ASN A 416 -3.93 12.00 4.02
N THR A 417 -3.28 13.17 4.18
CA THR A 417 -3.87 14.47 3.89
C THR A 417 -4.11 14.65 2.39
N SER A 418 -3.18 14.18 1.56
CA SER A 418 -3.32 14.22 0.09
C SER A 418 -4.41 13.28 -0.42
N ILE A 419 -4.51 12.07 0.14
CA ILE A 419 -5.62 11.14 -0.13
C ILE A 419 -6.95 11.77 0.29
N LEU A 420 -7.02 12.44 1.45
CA LEU A 420 -8.22 13.16 1.87
C LEU A 420 -8.61 14.25 0.88
N LEU A 421 -7.65 15.03 0.38
CA LEU A 421 -7.93 16.07 -0.60
C LEU A 421 -8.49 15.47 -1.91
N GLY A 422 -7.90 14.38 -2.41
CA GLY A 422 -8.43 13.69 -3.58
C GLY A 422 -9.83 13.13 -3.37
N ALA A 423 -10.13 12.64 -2.17
CA ALA A 423 -11.46 12.17 -1.80
C ALA A 423 -12.49 13.31 -1.69
N ILE A 424 -12.06 14.48 -1.23
CA ILE A 424 -12.87 15.70 -1.25
C ILE A 424 -13.18 16.10 -2.70
N VAL A 425 -12.20 16.04 -3.61
CA VAL A 425 -12.41 16.30 -5.04
C VAL A 425 -13.47 15.35 -5.61
N ALA A 426 -13.40 14.04 -5.34
CA ALA A 426 -14.44 13.10 -5.74
C ALA A 426 -15.82 13.52 -5.23
N LYS A 427 -15.93 13.87 -3.94
CA LYS A 427 -17.21 14.29 -3.38
C LYS A 427 -17.73 15.60 -3.97
N LEU A 428 -16.85 16.52 -4.32
CA LEU A 428 -17.20 17.76 -5.00
C LEU A 428 -17.66 17.52 -6.45
N VAL A 429 -17.11 16.52 -7.15
CA VAL A 429 -17.54 16.12 -8.50
C VAL A 429 -18.97 15.57 -8.48
N GLU A 430 -19.32 14.79 -7.45
CA GLU A 430 -20.69 14.30 -7.23
C GLU A 430 -21.66 15.45 -6.91
N ARG A 431 -21.20 16.46 -6.15
CA ARG A 431 -22.03 17.59 -5.74
C ARG A 431 -22.54 18.37 -6.96
N GLY A 432 -23.86 18.59 -6.97
CA GLY A 432 -24.54 19.33 -8.05
C GLY A 432 -24.73 18.51 -9.33
N ALA A 433 -24.68 17.18 -9.28
CA ALA A 433 -25.37 16.35 -10.26
C ALA A 433 -26.88 16.44 -10.01
N ARG A 434 -27.65 16.83 -11.02
CA ARG A 434 -29.12 16.98 -10.92
C ARG A 434 -29.83 15.62 -11.01
N ASP A 435 -29.27 14.71 -11.82
CA ASP A 435 -29.83 13.39 -12.08
C ASP A 435 -28.76 12.29 -11.93
N GLU A 436 -29.21 11.06 -11.67
CA GLU A 436 -28.37 9.88 -11.49
C GLU A 436 -27.50 9.56 -12.72
N ARG A 437 -28.01 9.84 -13.94
CA ARG A 437 -27.23 9.67 -15.18
C ARG A 437 -26.03 10.61 -15.27
N VAL A 438 -26.20 11.86 -14.83
CA VAL A 438 -25.11 12.85 -14.79
C VAL A 438 -24.11 12.47 -13.71
N LEU A 439 -24.61 12.04 -12.54
CA LEU A 439 -23.76 11.56 -11.45
C LEU A 439 -22.88 10.40 -11.93
N LYS A 440 -23.50 9.38 -12.54
CA LYS A 440 -22.78 8.21 -13.08
C LYS A 440 -21.74 8.61 -14.12
N ALA A 441 -22.09 9.44 -15.11
CA ALA A 441 -21.15 9.90 -16.13
C ALA A 441 -19.95 10.66 -15.53
N ARG A 442 -20.17 11.48 -14.49
CA ARG A 442 -19.10 12.21 -13.78
C ARG A 442 -18.23 11.28 -12.96
N THR A 443 -18.83 10.32 -12.26
CA THR A 443 -18.12 9.34 -11.42
C THR A 443 -17.29 8.39 -12.29
N ASP A 444 -17.87 7.83 -13.36
CA ASP A 444 -17.17 6.93 -14.28
C ASP A 444 -15.98 7.63 -14.94
N LYS A 445 -16.18 8.87 -15.42
CA LYS A 445 -15.08 9.70 -15.93
C LYS A 445 -14.02 9.97 -14.86
N GLY A 446 -14.43 10.30 -13.65
CA GLY A 446 -13.53 10.56 -12.53
C GLY A 446 -12.68 9.34 -12.17
N ILE A 447 -13.26 8.15 -12.16
CA ILE A 447 -12.55 6.88 -11.96
C ILE A 447 -11.51 6.68 -13.06
N LEU A 448 -11.85 6.89 -14.34
CA LEU A 448 -10.90 6.78 -15.45
C LEU A 448 -9.74 7.79 -15.34
N VAL A 449 -10.04 9.05 -14.99
CA VAL A 449 -9.02 10.08 -14.76
C VAL A 449 -8.10 9.66 -13.60
N ALA A 450 -8.69 9.24 -12.47
CA ALA A 450 -7.95 8.79 -11.30
C ALA A 450 -7.03 7.59 -11.62
N SER A 451 -7.51 6.59 -12.35
CA SER A 451 -6.70 5.46 -12.81
C SER A 451 -5.54 5.90 -13.71
N GLY A 452 -5.79 6.82 -14.64
CA GLY A 452 -4.74 7.42 -15.47
C GLY A 452 -3.70 8.16 -14.65
N LEU A 453 -4.13 8.93 -13.64
CA LEU A 453 -3.22 9.66 -12.76
C LEU A 453 -2.30 8.74 -11.96
N ILE A 454 -2.85 7.66 -11.40
CA ILE A 454 -2.07 6.66 -10.65
C ILE A 454 -1.06 5.98 -11.58
N ALA A 455 -1.52 5.48 -12.73
CA ALA A 455 -0.67 4.73 -13.66
C ALA A 455 0.42 5.61 -14.28
N GLY A 456 0.07 6.82 -14.74
CA GLY A 456 1.00 7.75 -15.39
C GLY A 456 2.10 8.22 -14.46
N ALA A 457 1.74 8.54 -13.21
CA ALA A 457 2.69 8.94 -12.19
C ALA A 457 3.66 7.81 -11.84
N ALA A 458 3.11 6.63 -11.50
CA ALA A 458 3.90 5.49 -11.05
C ALA A 458 4.83 4.96 -12.16
N ILE A 459 4.33 4.81 -13.39
CA ILE A 459 5.15 4.31 -14.51
C ILE A 459 6.28 5.29 -14.82
N LEU A 460 6.02 6.60 -14.79
CA LEU A 460 7.09 7.55 -15.04
C LEU A 460 8.15 7.54 -13.92
N GLU A 461 7.75 7.44 -12.65
CA GLU A 461 8.73 7.31 -11.56
C GLU A 461 9.62 6.08 -11.73
N VAL A 462 9.06 4.93 -12.15
CA VAL A 462 9.86 3.74 -12.49
C VAL A 462 10.85 4.03 -13.62
N VAL A 463 10.41 4.72 -14.67
CA VAL A 463 11.28 5.07 -15.81
C VAL A 463 12.40 6.02 -15.39
N ILE A 464 12.10 7.06 -14.60
CA ILE A 464 13.10 8.01 -14.10
C ILE A 464 14.13 7.29 -13.23
N SER A 465 13.69 6.44 -12.29
CA SER A 465 14.60 5.67 -11.44
C SER A 465 15.42 4.65 -12.23
N LEU A 466 14.84 4.03 -13.27
CA LEU A 466 15.58 3.14 -14.16
C LEU A 466 16.68 3.91 -14.93
N ILE A 467 16.37 5.10 -15.45
CA ILE A 467 17.34 5.96 -16.15
C ILE A 467 18.45 6.39 -15.18
N GLY A 468 18.10 6.81 -13.97
CA GLY A 468 19.06 7.26 -12.95
C GLY A 468 20.04 6.17 -12.49
N ASN A 469 19.72 4.89 -12.70
CA ASN A 469 20.64 3.78 -12.41
C ASN A 469 21.77 3.64 -13.45
N PHE A 470 21.72 4.38 -14.56
CA PHE A 470 22.81 4.43 -15.54
C PHE A 470 23.62 5.71 -15.35
N SER A 471 24.95 5.64 -15.47
CA SER A 471 25.85 6.80 -15.30
C SER A 471 25.56 7.97 -16.25
N TRP A 472 25.13 7.69 -17.48
CA TRP A 472 24.69 8.73 -18.42
C TRP A 472 23.34 9.34 -18.02
N GLY A 473 22.46 8.54 -17.41
CA GLY A 473 21.13 8.96 -16.97
C GLY A 473 21.20 9.78 -15.68
N GLU A 474 22.10 9.42 -14.76
CA GLU A 474 22.40 10.23 -13.57
C GLU A 474 22.88 11.63 -13.96
N LYS A 475 23.84 11.72 -14.90
CA LYS A 475 24.30 13.01 -15.44
C LYS A 475 23.17 13.79 -16.09
N LEU A 476 22.37 13.13 -16.94
CA LEU A 476 21.23 13.77 -17.58
C LEU A 476 20.22 14.32 -16.56
N LEU A 477 19.91 13.56 -15.51
CA LEU A 477 18.99 13.99 -14.46
C LEU A 477 19.57 15.15 -13.63
N ALA A 478 20.88 15.16 -13.40
CA ALA A 478 21.55 16.28 -12.74
C ALA A 478 21.55 17.55 -13.62
N ASP A 479 21.78 17.42 -14.93
CA ASP A 479 21.83 18.54 -15.88
C ASP A 479 20.46 19.23 -16.06
N ILE A 480 19.38 18.48 -15.94
CA ILE A 480 18.00 19.00 -16.04
C ILE A 480 17.40 19.43 -14.69
N ASP A 481 18.13 19.25 -13.59
CA ASP A 481 17.71 19.63 -12.24
C ASP A 481 17.65 21.16 -12.10
N ILE A 482 16.43 21.71 -12.17
CA ILE A 482 16.21 23.15 -12.14
C ILE A 482 16.64 23.74 -10.79
N ASN A 483 16.50 22.99 -9.70
CA ASN A 483 16.88 23.45 -8.37
C ASN A 483 18.39 23.69 -8.29
N ASN A 484 19.19 22.72 -8.74
CA ASN A 484 20.64 22.86 -8.81
C ASN A 484 21.04 24.04 -9.71
N ARG A 485 20.38 24.24 -10.86
CA ARG A 485 20.71 25.35 -11.76
C ARG A 485 20.42 26.73 -11.16
N PHE A 486 19.37 26.87 -10.35
CA PHE A 486 19.13 28.12 -9.62
C PHE A 486 20.21 28.36 -8.56
N ILE A 487 20.61 27.31 -7.83
CA ILE A 487 21.68 27.40 -6.83
C ILE A 487 23.03 27.76 -7.49
N GLU A 488 23.37 27.11 -8.61
CA GLU A 488 24.57 27.40 -9.41
C GLU A 488 24.56 28.84 -9.98
N ALA A 489 23.37 29.36 -10.32
CA ALA A 489 23.19 30.75 -10.76
C ALA A 489 23.30 31.78 -9.62
N GLY A 490 23.59 31.35 -8.39
CA GLY A 490 23.79 32.21 -7.22
C GLY A 490 22.53 32.51 -6.41
N ALA A 491 21.43 31.79 -6.63
CA ALA A 491 20.24 31.93 -5.80
C ALA A 491 20.47 31.31 -4.41
N ASP A 492 19.92 31.95 -3.37
CA ASP A 492 19.96 31.43 -2.00
C ASP A 492 19.21 30.08 -1.91
N PRO A 493 19.90 28.96 -1.58
CA PRO A 493 19.28 27.64 -1.49
C PRO A 493 18.06 27.60 -0.56
N ALA A 494 18.07 28.40 0.51
CA ALA A 494 16.97 28.48 1.46
C ALA A 494 15.71 29.10 0.83
N GLN A 495 15.87 30.17 0.05
CA GLN A 495 14.77 30.80 -0.67
C GLN A 495 14.24 29.91 -1.78
N VAL A 496 15.14 29.26 -2.52
CA VAL A 496 14.78 28.30 -3.57
C VAL A 496 13.91 27.20 -2.98
N MET A 497 14.34 26.54 -1.90
CA MET A 497 13.58 25.44 -1.30
C MET A 497 12.23 25.88 -0.71
N ARG A 498 12.14 27.06 -0.10
CA ARG A 498 10.86 27.63 0.37
C ARG A 498 9.91 27.95 -0.78
N MET A 499 10.42 28.45 -1.89
CA MET A 499 9.64 28.70 -3.10
C MET A 499 9.12 27.37 -3.68
N HIS A 500 9.98 26.36 -3.80
CA HIS A 500 9.61 25.04 -4.33
C HIS A 500 8.54 24.34 -3.45
N ASN A 501 8.59 24.54 -2.12
CA ASN A 501 7.55 24.07 -1.20
C ASN A 501 6.16 24.65 -1.56
N TRP A 502 6.07 25.97 -1.80
CA TRP A 502 4.83 26.61 -2.22
C TRP A 502 4.38 26.23 -3.62
N ILE A 503 5.30 26.13 -4.57
CA ILE A 503 4.98 25.71 -5.95
C ILE A 503 4.40 24.30 -5.92
N GLY A 504 4.93 23.40 -5.09
CA GLY A 504 4.41 22.03 -4.96
C GLY A 504 2.96 22.01 -4.49
N LEU A 505 2.64 22.80 -3.46
CA LEU A 505 1.26 22.97 -2.98
C LEU A 505 0.35 23.54 -4.07
N ALA A 506 0.78 24.62 -4.73
CA ALA A 506 0.00 25.28 -5.77
C ALA A 506 -0.24 24.37 -6.98
N ALA A 507 0.78 23.62 -7.42
CA ALA A 507 0.70 22.65 -8.51
C ALA A 507 -0.29 21.53 -8.20
N PHE A 508 -0.25 20.98 -6.98
CA PHE A 508 -1.17 19.94 -6.55
C PHE A 508 -2.61 20.44 -6.46
N LEU A 509 -2.83 21.64 -5.92
CA LEU A 509 -4.15 22.28 -5.88
C LEU A 509 -4.69 22.59 -7.28
N ALA A 510 -3.82 23.04 -8.20
CA ALA A 510 -4.17 23.26 -9.59
C ALA A 510 -4.58 21.95 -10.27
N LEU A 511 -3.86 20.86 -10.02
CA LEU A 511 -4.21 19.53 -10.51
C LEU A 511 -5.58 19.06 -9.95
N CYS A 512 -5.83 19.26 -8.65
CA CYS A 512 -7.12 18.97 -8.02
C CYS A 512 -8.26 19.76 -8.67
N LEU A 513 -8.06 21.06 -8.89
CA LEU A 513 -9.04 21.94 -9.54
C LEU A 513 -9.28 21.53 -11.00
N PHE A 514 -8.22 21.18 -11.73
CA PHE A 514 -8.32 20.68 -13.09
C PHE A 514 -9.15 19.40 -13.16
N VAL A 515 -8.87 18.41 -12.31
CA VAL A 515 -9.63 17.14 -12.26
C VAL A 515 -11.09 17.41 -11.90
N TYR A 516 -11.35 18.23 -10.88
CA TYR A 516 -12.70 18.64 -10.49
C TYR A 516 -13.46 19.24 -11.68
N TRP A 517 -12.88 20.23 -12.35
CA TRP A 517 -13.48 20.93 -13.47
C TRP A 517 -13.69 20.03 -14.69
N ASN A 518 -12.69 19.20 -15.01
CA ASN A 518 -12.72 18.27 -16.14
C ASN A 518 -13.81 17.20 -15.95
N CYS A 519 -13.95 16.65 -14.75
CA CYS A 519 -14.96 15.65 -14.44
C CYS A 519 -16.37 16.24 -14.47
N ARG A 520 -16.59 17.45 -13.95
CA ARG A 520 -17.94 18.08 -13.96
C ARG A 520 -18.49 18.37 -15.36
N ARG A 521 -17.61 18.48 -16.36
CA ARG A 521 -17.97 18.63 -17.77
C ARG A 521 -18.45 17.34 -18.43
N ALA A 522 -18.36 16.19 -17.76
CA ALA A 522 -18.99 14.96 -18.24
C ALA A 522 -20.49 15.20 -18.40
N LYS A 523 -20.97 14.97 -19.62
CA LYS A 523 -22.38 14.92 -19.93
C LYS A 523 -22.77 13.45 -20.02
N PRO A 524 -24.00 13.07 -19.64
CA PRO A 524 -24.53 11.78 -20.01
C PRO A 524 -24.38 11.66 -21.53
N GLU A 525 -23.75 10.59 -22.01
CA GLU A 525 -23.85 10.30 -23.43
C GLU A 525 -25.34 10.13 -23.73
N THR A 526 -25.85 10.81 -24.76
CA THR A 526 -27.14 10.52 -25.34
C THR A 526 -27.02 9.13 -25.94
N VAL A 527 -27.28 8.11 -25.12
CA VAL A 527 -27.56 6.75 -25.58
C VAL A 527 -28.87 6.88 -26.35
N GLY A 528 -28.73 7.08 -27.66
CA GLY A 528 -29.78 6.86 -28.64
C GLY A 528 -29.77 5.38 -29.00
#